data_AF-A0AAV5VGP2-F1
#
_entry.id   AF-A0AAV5VGP2-F1
#
_cell.length_a   1.000
_cell.length_b   1.000
_cell.length_c   1.000
_cell.angle_alpha   90.00
_cell.angle_beta   90.00
_cell.angle_gamma   90.00
#
_symmetry.space_group_name_H-M   'P 1'
#
loop_
_entity.id
_entity.type
_entity.pdbx_description
1 polymer ?
#
loop_
_entity_poly.entity_id
_entity_poly.type
_entity_poly.pdbx_seq_one_letter_code
_entity_poly.pdbx_strand_id
1 'polypeptide(L)' 'MTEKSKSKAINKAANIQVNVAFPDFILNDTQLDARYAELIIADTDSFYDMLEKIAIYNINEEYKQLTESTV' A
#
# COMPACT_ATOMS: atom_id res chain seq x y z
N MET A 1 9.31 30.41 19.23
CA MET A 1 9.04 29.95 17.85
C MET A 1 8.99 31.16 16.93
N THR A 2 9.73 31.16 15.83
CA THR A 2 9.62 32.20 14.80
C THR A 2 8.28 32.10 14.08
N GLU A 3 7.76 33.20 13.55
CA GLU A 3 6.49 33.21 12.81
C GLU A 3 6.50 32.25 11.62
N LYS A 4 7.66 32.13 10.95
CA LYS A 4 7.90 31.17 9.87
C LYS A 4 7.69 29.71 10.32
N SER A 5 8.17 29.34 11.50
CA SER A 5 7.99 27.99 12.04
C SER A 5 6.55 27.73 12.48
N LYS A 6 5.83 28.75 12.99
CA LYS A 6 4.40 28.64 13.32
C LYS A 6 3.54 28.42 12.08
N SER A 7 3.76 29.19 11.01
CA SER A 7 3.03 29.03 9.74
C SER A 7 3.24 27.63 9.14
N LYS A 8 4.47 27.11 9.13
CA LYS A 8 4.75 25.73 8.69
C LYS A 8 4.02 24.68 9.54
N ALA A 9 3.95 24.87 10.85
CA ALA A 9 3.25 23.95 11.75
C ALA A 9 1.74 23.95 11.50
N ILE A 10 1.13 25.12 11.31
CA ILE A 10 -0.30 25.25 10.97
C ILE A 10 -0.58 24.58 9.62
N ASN A 11 0.25 24.84 8.61
CA ASN A 11 0.10 24.19 7.30
C ASN A 11 0.24 22.66 7.39
N LYS A 12 1.15 22.15 8.23
CA LYS A 12 1.26 20.70 8.46
C LYS A 12 0.00 20.14 9.14
N ALA A 13 -0.53 20.84 10.15
CA ALA A 13 -1.73 20.43 10.86
C ALA A 13 -2.98 20.43 9.95
N ALA A 14 -3.09 21.39 9.05
CA ALA A 14 -4.18 21.48 8.08
C ALA A 14 -4.15 20.35 7.02
N ASN A 15 -2.98 19.76 6.75
CA ASN A 15 -2.80 18.70 5.75
C ASN A 15 -2.67 17.31 6.39
N ILE A 16 -3.11 17.12 7.63
CA ILE A 16 -3.15 15.79 8.24
C ILE A 16 -4.22 14.96 7.54
N GLN A 17 -3.81 13.89 6.86
CA GLN A 17 -4.73 12.88 6.36
C GLN A 17 -5.23 12.02 7.53
N VAL A 18 -6.54 11.80 7.58
CA VAL A 18 -7.19 10.97 8.59
C VAL A 18 -7.71 9.72 7.91
N ASN A 19 -7.01 8.60 8.12
CA ASN A 19 -7.41 7.29 7.61
C ASN A 19 -8.08 6.52 8.75
N VAL A 20 -9.39 6.28 8.66
CA VAL A 20 -10.19 5.67 9.74
C VAL A 20 -10.61 4.26 9.33
N ALA A 21 -10.53 3.32 10.28
CA ALA A 21 -10.95 1.92 10.15
C ALA A 21 -10.14 1.10 9.14
N PHE A 22 -10.36 1.29 7.84
CA PHE A 22 -9.71 0.53 6.79
C PHE A 22 -9.61 1.36 5.49
N PRO A 23 -8.70 0.99 4.56
CA PRO A 23 -8.60 1.66 3.28
C PRO A 23 -9.84 1.43 2.40
N ASP A 24 -10.33 2.46 1.72
CA ASP A 24 -11.56 2.36 0.92
C ASP A 24 -11.49 1.32 -0.22
N PHE A 25 -10.29 1.02 -0.72
CA PHE A 25 -10.12 0.09 -1.85
C PHE A 25 -10.59 -1.34 -1.55
N ILE A 26 -10.64 -1.74 -0.27
CA ILE A 26 -11.06 -3.11 0.10
C ILE A 26 -12.57 -3.31 -0.02
N LEU A 27 -13.36 -2.23 -0.05
CA LEU A 27 -14.81 -2.30 -0.22
C LEU A 27 -15.22 -2.43 -1.70
N ASN A 28 -14.28 -2.28 -2.62
CA ASN A 28 -14.53 -2.37 -4.04
C ASN A 28 -13.91 -3.66 -4.58
N ASP A 29 -14.74 -4.65 -4.85
CA ASP A 29 -14.32 -5.97 -5.35
C ASP A 29 -13.43 -5.85 -6.60
N THR A 30 -13.72 -4.93 -7.51
CA THR A 30 -12.90 -4.73 -8.73
C THR A 30 -11.50 -4.20 -8.39
N GLN A 31 -11.38 -3.29 -7.41
CA GLN A 31 -10.08 -2.78 -6.98
C GLN A 31 -9.30 -3.82 -6.18
N LEU A 32 -10.01 -4.61 -5.37
CA LEU A 32 -9.42 -5.68 -4.58
C LEU A 32 -8.90 -6.80 -5.49
N ASP A 33 -9.68 -7.23 -6.48
CA ASP A 33 -9.28 -8.23 -7.47
C ASP A 33 -8.10 -7.75 -8.31
N ALA A 34 -8.14 -6.50 -8.77
CA ALA A 34 -7.02 -5.91 -9.51
C ALA A 34 -5.74 -5.87 -8.67
N ARG A 35 -5.85 -5.56 -7.36
CA ARG A 35 -4.70 -5.50 -6.45
C ARG A 35 -3.99 -6.85 -6.35
N TYR A 36 -4.74 -7.95 -6.27
CA TYR A 36 -4.22 -9.30 -6.05
C TYR A 36 -4.18 -10.19 -7.30
N ALA A 37 -4.42 -9.64 -8.49
CA ALA A 37 -4.49 -10.40 -9.74
C ALA A 37 -3.22 -11.22 -10.06
N GLU A 38 -2.05 -10.76 -9.60
CA GLU A 38 -0.77 -11.44 -9.81
C GLU A 38 -0.46 -12.52 -8.75
N LEU A 39 -1.20 -12.55 -7.64
CA LEU A 39 -1.03 -13.53 -6.57
C LEU A 39 -1.94 -14.74 -6.80
N ILE A 40 -1.38 -15.81 -7.37
CA ILE A 40 -2.11 -17.05 -7.66
C ILE A 40 -1.75 -18.14 -6.64
N ILE A 41 -2.71 -18.48 -5.79
CA ILE A 41 -2.62 -19.58 -4.83
C ILE A 41 -3.48 -20.73 -5.34
N ALA A 42 -2.89 -21.90 -5.51
CA ALA A 42 -3.58 -23.11 -5.95
C ALA A 42 -3.86 -24.03 -4.76
N ASP A 43 -4.96 -24.81 -4.83
CA ASP A 43 -5.33 -25.76 -3.78
C ASP A 43 -4.29 -26.89 -3.58
N THR A 44 -3.39 -27.09 -4.56
CA THR A 44 -2.30 -28.06 -4.50
C THR A 44 -1.04 -27.53 -3.82
N ASP A 45 -0.99 -26.23 -3.53
CA ASP A 45 0.19 -25.60 -2.91
C ASP A 45 0.35 -26.06 -1.47
N SER A 46 1.59 -26.40 -1.09
CA SER A 46 1.91 -26.55 0.32
C SER A 46 1.95 -25.18 1.01
N PHE A 47 1.91 -25.20 2.35
CA PHE A 47 2.09 -23.98 3.13
C PHE A 47 3.39 -23.23 2.78
N TYR A 48 4.48 -23.95 2.45
CA TYR A 48 5.73 -23.32 2.05
C TYR A 48 5.64 -22.69 0.66
N ASP A 49 4.95 -23.33 -0.28
CA ASP A 49 4.74 -22.78 -1.62
C ASP A 49 3.90 -21.50 -1.56
N MET A 50 2.87 -21.47 -0.71
CA MET A 50 2.08 -20.27 -0.45
C MET A 50 2.94 -19.13 0.13
N LEU A 51 3.78 -19.43 1.12
CA LEU A 51 4.66 -18.45 1.72
C LEU A 51 5.65 -17.86 0.71
N GLU A 52 6.26 -18.71 -0.13
CA GLU A 52 7.19 -18.27 -1.17
C GLU A 52 6.49 -17.35 -2.18
N LYS A 53 5.30 -17.73 -2.65
CA LYS A 53 4.51 -16.92 -3.59
C LYS A 53 4.14 -15.55 -3.01
N ILE A 54 3.71 -15.51 -1.74
CA ILE A 54 3.41 -14.26 -1.04
C ILE A 54 4.67 -13.39 -0.90
N ALA A 55 5.81 -14.00 -0.55
CA ALA A 55 7.07 -13.27 -0.41
C ALA A 55 7.52 -12.64 -1.73
N ILE A 56 7.48 -13.39 -2.83
CA ILE A 56 7.83 -12.89 -4.17
C ILE A 56 6.89 -11.75 -4.57
N TYR A 57 5.58 -11.91 -4.35
CA TYR A 57 4.60 -10.87 -4.64
C TYR A 57 4.90 -9.57 -3.87
N ASN A 58 5.13 -9.64 -2.57
CA ASN A 58 5.45 -8.45 -1.76
C ASN A 58 6.72 -7.73 -2.25
N ILE A 59 7.77 -8.47 -2.61
CA ILE A 59 9.00 -7.90 -3.16
C ILE A 59 8.73 -7.16 -4.47
N ASN A 60 7.92 -7.76 -5.36
CA ASN A 60 7.57 -7.14 -6.64
C ASN A 60 6.74 -5.86 -6.43
N GLU A 61 5.81 -5.86 -5.47
CA GLU A 61 5.00 -4.69 -5.14
C GLU A 61 5.81 -3.55 -4.53
N GLU A 62 6.77 -3.87 -3.66
CA GLU A 62 7.73 -2.88 -3.15
C GLU A 62 8.60 -2.32 -4.27
N TYR A 63 9.06 -3.17 -5.19
CA TYR A 63 9.86 -2.75 -6.35
C TYR A 63 9.08 -1.83 -7.30
N LYS A 64 7.78 -2.11 -7.55
CA LYS A 64 6.90 -1.22 -8.32
C LYS A 64 6.81 0.17 -7.69
N GLN A 65 6.62 0.29 -6.37
CA GLN A 65 6.56 1.58 -5.70
C GLN A 65 7.86 2.41 -5.85
N LEU A 66 9.02 1.74 -5.79
CA LEU A 66 10.32 2.38 -5.98
C LEU A 66 10.50 2.89 -7.41
N THR A 67 10.03 2.14 -8.40
CA THR A 67 10.18 2.48 -9.82
C THR A 67 9.13 3.48 -10.31
N GLU A 68 7.89 3.42 -9.80
CA GLU A 68 6.82 4.38 -10.08
C GLU A 68 7.10 5.77 -9.49
N SER A 69 7.80 5.86 -8.37
CA SER A 69 8.21 7.15 -7.77
C SER A 69 9.34 7.86 -8.55
N THR A 70 9.86 7.26 -9.63
CA THR A 70 10.99 7.80 -10.41
C THR A 70 10.54 8.54 -11.70
N VAL A 71 9.25 8.91 -11.82
CA VAL A 71 8.73 9.71 -12.95
C VAL A 71 8.17 11.05 -12.48
#